data_AF-A0AAW1Y851-F1
#
_entry.id   AF-A0AAW1Y851-F1
#
_cell.length_a   1.000
_cell.length_b   1.000
_cell.length_c   1.000
_cell.angle_alpha   90.00
_cell.angle_beta   90.00
_cell.angle_gamma   90.00
#
_symmetry.space_group_name_H-M   'P 1'
#
loop_
_entity.id
_entity.type
_entity.pdbx_description
1 polymer ?
#
loop_
_entity_poly.entity_id
_entity_poly.type
_entity_poly.pdbx_seq_one_letter_code
_entity_poly.pdbx_strand_id
1 'polypeptide(L)'
;MAFHSKHSFQRGDQVEVSSNMEGFLGSFWKATIVANMGSNYVVEYEDLLEEHDESTLLRETVRANQVRPRPPGVVPSRFSNNDKVDAFYRDGWWVGKISGSEGSDKYHVFFETTGEEIAYPISELRFHLDWRNGKWVSPKNSSKKRRRGVHELVSQEE
;
A
#
# COMPACT_ATOMS: atom_id res chain seq x y z
N MET A 1 0.06 33.19 5.67
CA MET A 1 -1.25 32.50 5.78
C MET A 1 -0.99 31.00 5.81
N ALA A 2 -1.34 30.33 6.90
CA ALA A 2 -1.03 28.92 7.09
C ALA A 2 -2.17 28.05 6.55
N PHE A 3 -1.90 27.31 5.48
CA PHE A 3 -2.78 26.24 5.00
C PHE A 3 -2.69 25.07 5.99
N HIS A 4 -3.61 25.04 6.96
CA HIS A 4 -3.76 23.90 7.87
C HIS A 4 -4.66 22.85 7.23
N SER A 5 -4.04 21.76 6.77
CA SER A 5 -4.57 20.40 6.90
C SER A 5 -3.47 19.43 6.48
N LYS A 6 -2.43 19.30 7.31
CA LYS A 6 -1.62 18.09 7.33
C LYS A 6 -2.20 17.28 8.49
N HIS A 7 -2.97 16.24 8.17
CA HIS A 7 -3.31 15.22 9.16
C HIS A 7 -1.99 14.67 9.73
N SER A 8 -1.58 15.17 10.89
CA SER A 8 -0.44 14.66 11.63
C SER A 8 -0.94 13.53 12.51
N PHE A 9 -0.24 12.40 12.49
CA PHE A 9 -0.58 11.30 13.36
C PHE A 9 -0.25 11.65 14.82
N GLN A 10 -1.07 11.14 15.72
CA GLN A 10 -0.95 11.34 17.16
C GLN A 10 -0.59 10.03 17.84
N ARG A 11 -0.06 10.12 19.06
CA ARG A 11 0.25 8.94 19.87
C ARG A 11 -1.00 8.05 19.99
N GLY A 12 -0.84 6.76 19.73
CA GLY A 12 -1.91 5.77 19.72
C GLY A 12 -2.54 5.52 18.35
N ASP A 13 -2.26 6.35 17.34
CA ASP A 13 -2.76 6.11 15.99
C ASP A 13 -2.15 4.82 15.40
N GLN A 14 -3.02 3.97 14.87
CA GLN A 14 -2.65 2.76 14.15
C GLN A 14 -2.29 3.07 12.70
N VAL A 15 -1.08 2.69 12.32
CA VAL A 15 -0.49 3.04 11.02
C VAL A 15 0.13 1.83 10.35
N GLU A 16 0.50 2.01 9.09
CA GLU A 16 1.47 1.16 8.40
C GLU A 16 2.70 1.99 8.02
N VAL A 17 3.86 1.36 8.11
CA VAL A 17 5.16 1.97 7.82
C VAL A 17 5.79 1.29 6.61
N SER A 18 6.20 2.07 5.61
CA SER A 18 6.94 1.57 4.45
C SER A 18 8.44 1.66 4.65
N SER A 19 9.17 0.60 4.30
CA SER A 19 10.63 0.62 4.31
C SER A 19 11.20 1.03 2.96
N ASN A 20 12.26 1.85 3.00
CA ASN A 20 13.08 2.21 1.84
C ASN A 20 14.40 1.44 1.80
N MET A 21 14.60 0.51 2.74
CA MET A 21 15.82 -0.30 2.81
C MET A 21 15.78 -1.36 1.70
N GLU A 22 16.93 -1.61 1.10
CA GLU A 22 17.09 -2.71 0.14
C GLU A 22 16.65 -4.03 0.77
N GLY A 23 15.96 -4.88 0.01
CA GLY A 23 15.31 -6.10 0.51
C GLY A 23 13.95 -5.87 1.17
N PHE A 24 13.60 -4.64 1.56
CA PHE A 24 12.29 -4.29 2.15
C PHE A 24 11.48 -3.31 1.29
N LEU A 25 11.97 -2.98 0.09
CA LEU A 25 11.27 -2.08 -0.82
C LEU A 25 9.90 -2.64 -1.18
N GLY A 26 8.87 -1.80 -1.02
CA GLY A 26 7.48 -2.19 -1.29
C GLY A 26 6.82 -2.99 -0.17
N SER A 27 7.44 -3.07 1.02
CA SER A 27 6.81 -3.65 2.21
C SER A 27 6.07 -2.60 3.04
N PHE A 28 5.02 -3.02 3.74
CA PHE A 28 4.29 -2.23 4.73
C PHE A 28 4.12 -3.03 6.02
N TRP A 29 4.47 -2.43 7.14
CA TRP A 29 4.51 -3.07 8.46
C TRP A 29 3.53 -2.39 9.40
N LYS A 30 2.75 -3.18 10.15
CA LYS A 30 1.80 -2.65 11.13
C LYS A 30 2.54 -2.03 12.30
N ALA A 31 2.15 -0.82 12.67
CA ALA A 31 2.73 -0.13 13.80
C ALA A 31 1.72 0.79 14.50
N THR A 32 2.14 1.32 15.64
CA THR A 32 1.43 2.34 16.42
C THR A 32 2.34 3.54 16.65
N ILE A 33 1.80 4.76 16.53
CA ILE A 33 2.57 5.97 16.86
C ILE A 33 2.80 6.04 18.37
N VAL A 34 4.06 6.15 18.78
CA VAL A 34 4.47 6.36 20.16
C VAL A 34 4.72 7.85 20.45
N ALA A 35 5.31 8.56 19.49
CA ALA A 35 5.57 9.99 19.61
C ALA A 35 5.55 10.71 18.27
N ASN A 36 5.09 11.96 18.27
CA ASN A 36 5.18 12.89 17.15
C ASN A 36 6.33 13.86 17.40
N MET A 37 7.36 13.82 16.55
CA MET A 37 8.58 14.64 16.67
C MET A 37 8.55 15.84 15.70
N GLY A 38 7.37 16.23 15.21
CA GLY A 38 7.16 17.30 14.24
C GLY A 38 7.38 16.87 12.78
N SER A 39 8.61 16.50 12.42
CA SER A 39 8.95 16.04 11.06
C SER A 39 8.96 14.51 10.90
N ASN A 40 9.13 13.80 12.02
CA ASN A 40 9.25 12.36 12.10
C ASN A 40 8.31 11.81 13.18
N TYR A 41 8.13 10.49 13.17
CA TYR A 41 7.37 9.78 14.19
C TYR A 41 8.25 8.72 14.83
N VAL A 42 8.07 8.50 16.13
CA VAL A 42 8.50 7.26 16.76
C VAL A 42 7.35 6.29 16.67
N VAL A 43 7.61 5.11 16.12
CA VAL A 43 6.63 4.04 15.94
C VAL A 43 7.08 2.81 16.72
N GLU A 44 6.11 2.03 17.17
CA GLU A 44 6.32 0.68 17.72
C GLU A 44 5.61 -0.29 16.78
N TYR A 45 6.35 -1.25 16.23
CA TYR A 45 5.79 -2.26 15.34
C TYR A 45 4.97 -3.29 16.13
N GLU A 46 3.94 -3.87 15.52
CA GLU A 46 3.08 -4.85 16.20
C GLU A 46 3.68 -6.25 16.22
N ASP A 47 4.42 -6.60 15.17
CA ASP A 47 4.86 -7.97 14.91
C ASP A 47 6.39 -8.09 14.79
N LEU A 48 7.14 -6.98 14.96
CA LEU A 48 8.61 -6.96 14.91
C LEU A 48 9.21 -6.75 16.30
N LEU A 49 10.27 -7.50 16.61
CA LEU A 49 10.99 -7.46 17.88
C LEU A 49 12.36 -6.80 17.73
N GLU A 50 12.90 -6.28 18.83
CA GLU A 50 14.26 -5.75 18.90
C GLU A 50 15.31 -6.85 18.67
N GLU A 51 16.40 -6.54 17.97
CA GLU A 51 17.43 -7.54 17.59
C GLU A 51 18.15 -8.16 18.80
N HIS A 52 18.28 -7.40 19.89
CA HIS A 52 18.99 -7.82 21.09
C HIS A 52 18.04 -8.19 22.24
N ASP A 53 16.73 -8.13 22.00
CA ASP A 53 15.71 -8.43 22.99
C ASP A 53 14.41 -8.90 22.31
N GLU A 54 14.27 -10.22 22.20
CA GLU A 54 13.09 -10.87 21.62
C GLU A 54 11.82 -10.73 22.51
N SER A 55 11.90 -10.03 23.64
CA SER A 55 10.73 -9.75 24.49
C SER A 55 10.15 -8.35 24.28
N THR A 56 10.82 -7.47 23.54
CA THR A 56 10.38 -6.11 23.29
C THR A 56 10.11 -5.84 21.81
N LEU A 57 9.01 -5.13 21.55
CA LEU A 57 8.64 -4.71 20.20
C LEU A 57 9.60 -3.63 19.70
N LEU A 58 10.00 -3.78 18.44
CA LEU A 58 10.90 -2.85 17.76
C LEU A 58 10.31 -1.45 17.74
N ARG A 59 11.12 -0.46 18.14
CA ARG A 59 10.80 0.96 17.99
C ARG A 59 11.76 1.66 17.06
N GLU A 60 11.20 2.41 16.12
CA GLU A 60 12.00 3.17 15.14
C GLU A 60 11.54 4.61 15.00
N THR A 61 12.48 5.48 14.62
CA THR A 61 12.16 6.84 14.16
C THR A 61 12.03 6.84 12.65
N VAL A 62 10.82 7.12 12.15
CA VAL A 62 10.48 7.06 10.73
C VAL A 62 10.03 8.42 10.21
N ARG A 63 10.28 8.68 8.92
CA ARG A 63 9.88 9.94 8.29
C ARG A 63 8.37 9.97 8.04
N ALA A 64 7.77 11.14 8.06
CA ALA A 64 6.34 11.29 7.83
C ALA A 64 5.83 10.75 6.47
N ASN A 65 6.69 10.67 5.44
CA ASN A 65 6.34 10.11 4.14
C ASN A 65 6.39 8.56 4.08
N GLN A 66 6.92 7.91 5.11
CA GLN A 66 6.92 6.46 5.25
C GLN A 66 5.68 5.96 5.99
N VAL A 67 4.90 6.86 6.59
CA VAL A 67 3.76 6.53 7.44
C VAL A 67 2.46 6.79 6.70
N ARG A 68 1.55 5.81 6.72
CA ARG A 68 0.18 5.91 6.23
C ARG A 68 -0.79 5.34 7.28
N PRO A 69 -2.08 5.73 7.30
CA PRO A 69 -3.04 5.03 8.16
C PRO A 69 -3.15 3.55 7.75
N ARG A 70 -3.82 2.72 8.54
CA ARG A 70 -4.18 1.37 8.07
C ARG A 70 -5.16 1.46 6.91
N PRO A 71 -4.98 0.65 5.86
CA PRO A 71 -5.93 0.61 4.77
C PRO A 71 -7.28 0.06 5.26
N PRO A 72 -8.39 0.45 4.62
CA PRO A 72 -9.70 -0.11 4.94
C PRO A 72 -9.66 -1.64 4.77
N GLY A 73 -10.23 -2.38 5.71
CA GLY A 73 -10.28 -3.85 5.72
C GLY A 73 -11.24 -4.43 4.67
N VAL A 74 -11.04 -4.09 3.40
CA VAL A 74 -11.83 -4.64 2.29
C VAL A 74 -11.20 -5.95 1.86
N VAL A 75 -11.84 -7.05 2.21
CA VAL A 75 -11.48 -8.38 1.71
C VAL A 75 -12.11 -8.56 0.33
N PRO A 76 -11.30 -8.73 -0.73
CA PRO A 76 -11.83 -8.95 -2.06
C PRO A 76 -12.41 -10.36 -2.19
N SER A 77 -13.45 -10.51 -3.00
CA SER A 77 -14.01 -11.83 -3.33
C SER A 77 -13.21 -12.54 -4.42
N ARG A 78 -12.59 -11.79 -5.34
CA ARG A 78 -11.71 -12.28 -6.41
C ARG A 78 -10.74 -11.20 -6.88
N PHE A 79 -9.66 -11.64 -7.51
CA PHE A 79 -8.74 -10.77 -8.24
C PHE A 79 -8.74 -11.08 -9.74
N SER A 80 -8.32 -10.10 -10.54
CA SER A 80 -8.07 -10.24 -11.97
C SER A 80 -6.57 -10.20 -12.25
N ASN A 81 -6.16 -10.75 -13.39
CA ASN A 81 -4.77 -10.66 -13.84
C ASN A 81 -4.32 -9.19 -13.92
N ASN A 82 -3.07 -8.92 -13.53
CA ASN A 82 -2.47 -7.60 -13.36
C ASN A 82 -3.07 -6.70 -12.25
N ASP A 83 -3.99 -7.20 -11.43
CA ASP A 83 -4.41 -6.46 -10.24
C ASP A 83 -3.22 -6.24 -9.32
N LYS A 84 -3.00 -4.99 -8.92
CA LYS A 84 -1.97 -4.66 -7.93
C LYS A 84 -2.50 -5.00 -6.53
N VAL A 85 -1.75 -5.81 -5.81
CA VAL A 85 -2.11 -6.37 -4.50
C VAL A 85 -1.00 -6.14 -3.50
N ASP A 86 -1.35 -6.22 -2.22
CA ASP A 86 -0.37 -6.50 -1.18
C ASP A 86 -0.54 -7.96 -0.74
N ALA A 87 0.56 -8.72 -0.71
CA ALA A 87 0.60 -10.09 -0.21
C ALA A 87 1.20 -10.13 1.19
N PHE A 88 0.58 -10.86 2.11
CA PHE A 88 1.07 -10.99 3.47
C PHE A 88 2.18 -12.03 3.54
N TYR A 89 3.37 -11.62 3.98
CA TYR A 89 4.53 -12.50 4.12
C TYR A 89 5.47 -11.98 5.20
N ARG A 90 5.87 -12.86 6.14
CA ARG A 90 6.74 -12.54 7.29
C ARG A 90 6.33 -11.25 7.98
N ASP A 91 5.06 -11.19 8.41
CA ASP A 91 4.49 -10.09 9.19
C ASP A 91 4.35 -8.74 8.47
N GLY A 92 4.78 -8.67 7.20
CA GLY A 92 4.66 -7.52 6.33
C GLY A 92 3.69 -7.74 5.17
N TRP A 93 3.23 -6.63 4.59
CA TRP A 93 2.44 -6.57 3.36
C TRP A 93 3.33 -6.15 2.20
N TRP A 94 3.46 -7.00 1.18
CA TRP A 94 4.40 -6.81 0.07
C TRP A 94 3.67 -6.52 -1.23
N VAL A 95 4.03 -5.43 -1.88
CA VAL A 95 3.42 -5.02 -3.15
C VAL A 95 3.78 -5.99 -4.27
N GLY A 96 2.77 -6.54 -4.93
CA GLY A 96 2.92 -7.37 -6.11
C GLY A 96 1.78 -7.17 -7.11
N LYS A 97 1.79 -8.00 -8.16
CA LYS A 97 0.72 -8.06 -9.16
C LYS A 97 0.24 -9.49 -9.32
N ILE A 98 -1.06 -9.66 -9.48
CA ILE A 98 -1.61 -10.97 -9.86
C ILE A 98 -1.08 -11.34 -11.24
N SER A 99 -0.48 -12.52 -11.37
CA SER A 99 -0.02 -13.10 -12.65
C SER A 99 -0.87 -14.30 -13.08
N GLY A 100 -1.63 -14.89 -12.16
CA GLY A 100 -2.47 -16.05 -12.44
C GLY A 100 -3.34 -16.45 -11.24
N SER A 101 -4.18 -17.45 -11.45
CA SER A 101 -5.01 -18.06 -10.41
C SER A 101 -4.83 -19.58 -10.44
N GLU A 102 -4.79 -20.18 -9.26
CA GLU A 102 -4.76 -21.62 -9.07
C GLU A 102 -6.02 -22.04 -8.30
N GLY A 103 -6.91 -22.79 -8.96
CA GLY A 103 -8.19 -23.19 -8.35
C GLY A 103 -9.12 -22.00 -8.07
N SER A 104 -9.87 -22.06 -6.96
CA SER A 104 -10.89 -21.06 -6.62
C SER A 104 -10.44 -20.03 -5.58
N ASP A 105 -9.34 -20.28 -4.86
CA ASP A 105 -8.95 -19.55 -3.65
C ASP A 105 -7.47 -19.17 -3.59
N LYS A 106 -6.65 -19.54 -4.59
CA LYS A 106 -5.24 -19.14 -4.67
C LYS A 106 -4.94 -18.30 -5.90
N TYR A 107 -4.01 -17.37 -5.73
CA TYR A 107 -3.52 -16.51 -6.80
C TYR A 107 -2.00 -16.46 -6.79
N HIS A 108 -1.42 -16.48 -7.98
CA HIS A 108 0.00 -16.22 -8.19
C HIS A 108 0.24 -14.72 -8.15
N VAL A 109 1.21 -14.30 -7.34
CA VAL A 109 1.65 -12.91 -7.20
C VAL A 109 3.08 -12.80 -7.70
N PHE A 110 3.28 -11.93 -8.69
CA PHE A 110 4.59 -11.55 -9.20
C PHE A 110 5.11 -10.32 -8.46
N PHE A 111 6.34 -10.41 -7.94
CA PHE A 111 7.02 -9.32 -7.24
C PHE A 111 8.06 -8.68 -8.16
N GLU A 112 7.81 -7.45 -8.59
CA GLU A 112 8.69 -6.73 -9.53
C GLU A 112 10.09 -6.46 -8.94
N THR A 113 10.22 -6.39 -7.61
CA THR A 113 11.49 -6.13 -6.92
C THR A 113 12.43 -7.33 -6.93
N THR A 114 11.91 -8.56 -6.84
CA THR A 114 12.72 -9.80 -6.78
C THR A 114 12.64 -10.63 -8.06
N GLY A 115 11.63 -10.40 -8.91
CA GLY A 115 11.35 -11.22 -10.09
C GLY A 115 10.70 -12.57 -9.76
N GLU A 116 10.29 -12.78 -8.51
CA GLU A 116 9.69 -14.02 -8.05
C GLU A 116 8.18 -14.06 -8.31
N GLU A 117 7.66 -15.27 -8.46
CA GLU A 117 6.23 -15.55 -8.51
C GLU A 117 5.87 -16.58 -7.44
N ILE A 118 4.93 -16.24 -6.56
CA ILE A 118 4.55 -17.05 -5.40
C ILE A 118 3.03 -17.15 -5.32
N ALA A 119 2.51 -18.35 -5.02
CA ALA A 119 1.08 -18.58 -4.85
C ALA A 119 0.66 -18.27 -3.41
N TYR A 120 -0.38 -17.44 -3.26
CA TYR A 120 -0.98 -17.07 -1.97
C TYR A 120 -2.47 -17.42 -1.93
N PRO A 121 -3.01 -17.83 -0.78
CA PRO A 121 -4.45 -17.89 -0.56
C PRO A 121 -5.06 -16.48 -0.57
N ILE A 122 -6.32 -16.36 -1.00
CA ILE A 122 -7.05 -15.08 -1.05
C ILE A 122 -7.11 -14.37 0.31
N SER A 123 -7.05 -15.11 1.42
CA SER A 123 -7.01 -14.58 2.79
C SER A 123 -5.74 -13.82 3.14
N GLU A 124 -4.64 -14.08 2.43
CA GLU A 124 -3.34 -13.41 2.60
C GLU A 124 -3.12 -12.29 1.57
N LEU A 125 -4.16 -11.96 0.80
CA LEU A 125 -4.11 -10.94 -0.22
C LEU A 125 -5.10 -9.82 0.07
N ARG A 126 -4.70 -8.60 -0.24
CA ARG A 126 -5.59 -7.44 -0.28
C ARG A 126 -5.30 -6.58 -1.51
N PHE A 127 -6.26 -5.77 -1.95
CA PHE A 127 -5.98 -4.78 -2.98
C PHE A 127 -4.94 -3.78 -2.48
N HIS A 128 -3.95 -3.49 -3.31
CA HIS A 128 -3.03 -2.41 -3.02
C HIS A 128 -3.77 -1.07 -3.14
N LEU A 129 -3.63 -0.24 -2.10
CA LEU A 129 -4.11 1.14 -2.08
C LEU A 129 -2.94 2.07 -1.82
N ASP A 130 -2.85 3.13 -2.62
CA ASP A 130 -1.91 4.21 -2.35
C ASP A 130 -2.54 5.21 -1.37
N TRP A 131 -1.76 5.71 -0.42
CA TRP A 131 -2.15 6.82 0.42
C TRP A 131 -1.60 8.13 -0.16
N ARG A 132 -2.46 9.00 -0.68
CA ARG A 132 -2.05 10.26 -1.33
C ARG A 132 -2.94 11.40 -0.89
N ASN A 133 -2.34 12.51 -0.46
CA ASN A 133 -3.05 13.73 -0.06
C ASN A 133 -4.21 13.48 0.93
N GLY A 134 -3.99 12.62 1.93
CA GLY A 134 -4.99 12.32 2.95
C GLY A 134 -6.12 11.40 2.50
N LYS A 135 -5.98 10.71 1.36
CA LYS A 135 -7.01 9.80 0.82
C LYS A 135 -6.40 8.50 0.30
N TRP A 136 -7.16 7.42 0.46
CA TRP A 136 -6.87 6.14 -0.18
C TRP A 136 -7.28 6.20 -1.65
N VAL A 137 -6.37 5.79 -2.54
CA VAL A 137 -6.63 5.71 -3.98
C VAL A 137 -6.29 4.32 -4.51
N SER A 138 -7.20 3.77 -5.31
CA SER A 138 -7.00 2.49 -5.99
C SER A 138 -6.30 2.70 -7.34
N PRO A 139 -5.35 1.83 -7.73
CA PRO A 139 -4.69 1.87 -9.05
C PRO A 139 -5.69 1.81 -10.22
N LYS A 140 -6.84 1.13 -10.05
CA LYS A 140 -7.86 0.93 -11.10
C LYS A 140 -8.56 2.22 -11.54
N ASN A 141 -8.46 3.31 -10.78
CA ASN A 141 -9.20 4.55 -11.04
C ASN A 141 -8.43 5.59 -11.88
N SER A 142 -7.25 5.26 -12.40
CA SER A 142 -6.39 6.23 -13.10
C SER A 142 -6.62 6.35 -14.62
N SER A 143 -7.49 5.53 -15.25
CA SER A 143 -7.52 5.38 -16.72
C SER A 143 -8.88 5.52 -17.42
N LYS A 144 -9.82 6.35 -16.91
CA LYS A 144 -11.03 6.73 -17.69
C LYS A 144 -11.31 8.24 -17.73
N LYS A 145 -10.37 9.04 -18.23
CA LYS A 145 -10.75 10.33 -18.83
C LYS A 145 -11.37 10.06 -20.20
N ARG A 146 -12.69 10.14 -20.24
CA ARG A 146 -13.55 10.08 -21.42
C ARG A 146 -13.02 11.03 -22.49
N ARG A 147 -12.66 10.53 -23.69
CA ARG A 147 -12.59 11.35 -24.90
C ARG A 147 -14.01 11.81 -25.19
N ARG A 148 -14.35 13.06 -24.83
CA ARG A 148 -15.54 13.72 -25.38
C ARG A 148 -15.20 14.06 -26.83
N GLY A 149 -15.92 13.45 -27.76
CA GLY A 149 -15.86 13.85 -29.16
C GLY A 149 -16.43 15.25 -29.34
N VAL A 150 -15.81 16.02 -30.22
CA VAL A 150 -16.44 17.18 -30.88
C VAL A 150 -16.11 17.07 -32.37
N HIS A 151 -17.18 16.81 -33.11
CA HIS A 151 -17.52 17.16 -34.49
C HIS A 151 -16.55 18.05 -35.30
N GLU A 152 -16.31 17.67 -36.56
CA GLU A 152 -16.29 18.62 -37.68
C GLU A 152 -16.81 17.92 -38.95
N LEU A 153 -18.07 18.23 -39.29
CA LEU A 153 -18.62 18.09 -40.63
C LEU A 153 -18.38 19.45 -41.30
N VAL A 154 -17.64 19.48 -42.39
CA VAL A 154 -17.74 20.56 -43.39
C VAL A 154 -17.94 19.89 -44.74
N SER A 155 -19.10 20.19 -45.33
CA SER A 155 -19.43 19.96 -46.73
C SER A 155 -18.99 21.17 -47.57
N GLN A 156 -18.84 20.94 -48.88
CA GLN A 156 -18.46 21.87 -49.97
C GLN A 156 -16.93 22.00 -50.14
N GLU A 157 -16.30 21.80 -51.30
CA GLU A 157 -16.65 21.96 -52.74
C GLU A 157 -16.26 20.64 -53.49
N GLU A 158 -16.82 20.22 -54.64
CA GLU A 158 -17.20 20.87 -55.91
C GLU A 158 -18.60 20.49 -56.40
#